data_AF-A0A5K7Z776-F1
#
_entry.id   AF-A0A5K7Z776-F1
#
_cell.length_a   1.000
_cell.length_b   1.000
_cell.length_c   1.000
_cell.angle_alpha   90.00
_cell.angle_beta   90.00
_cell.angle_gamma   90.00
#
_symmetry.space_group_name_H-M   'P 1'
#
loop_
_entity.id
_entity.type
_entity.pdbx_description
1 polymer ?
#
loop_
_entity_poly.entity_id
_entity_poly.type
_entity_poly.pdbx_seq_one_letter_code
_entity_poly.pdbx_strand_id
1 'polypeptide(L)'
;MPARSTKKELKVLEEKCELLENQCLEYVNALKQTNQRLEKEILKQKQIEARLTISELRFRKIFEHAPFGAAITDHSGNIVLANRALCMMLGYTQQELESMHFSDCTLKEDLDTDVERFRQLTSGEIDHYNLEKRYRTQSGEVIWGSLAVTLIPGKRPEERSILGMVEDISDRKRIEQKIIQSRDDLEDIVAERTREILSLKDRLQAENLILKQELAESQSYGTIIGRSHPIKTVISQIELVAPTDANVLIHGESGTGKELVAREIHRRSQRKAKPMIKVNCATIPKDLYESEFFGHVKGAFTGAVKDRIGRFEAADGGTIFLDEVGEIPLDLQSKLLRILQEGEYERLGEEKTRKVNVRIIAATNKQLLNEVKANRFRDDLFYRLNVFPVQIAPLRERKDDIQMLAAHFIDKLSKKLNVSSPQLTQANIFDLQSYDWPGNVRELENAIEREIILSRTEKLNFSSLPSIERTRTAASISVDSGVAADPTILSAEEMKQFERNNTINAMKQCNWKIYGDDGAADLLGIKPTTLIERMKRMHIRKPRKKTL
;
A
#
# COMPACT_ATOMS: atom_id res chain seq x y z
N MET A 1 -87.27 -103.86 83.48
CA MET A 1 -85.86 -103.41 83.41
C MET A 1 -85.70 -102.29 82.38
N PRO A 2 -85.76 -100.99 82.77
CA PRO A 2 -85.72 -99.87 81.82
C PRO A 2 -84.55 -98.87 82.05
N ALA A 3 -83.42 -99.28 82.64
CA ALA A 3 -82.34 -98.36 83.04
C ALA A 3 -81.08 -98.37 82.15
N ARG A 4 -80.99 -99.28 81.15
CA ARG A 4 -79.82 -99.39 80.25
C ARG A 4 -79.97 -98.65 78.91
N SER A 5 -81.18 -98.26 78.51
CA SER A 5 -81.44 -97.59 77.22
C SER A 5 -81.18 -96.09 77.26
N THR A 6 -81.67 -95.40 78.30
CA THR A 6 -81.54 -93.95 78.49
C THR A 6 -80.10 -93.48 78.75
N LYS A 7 -79.25 -94.32 79.35
CA LYS A 7 -77.84 -93.99 79.60
C LYS A 7 -76.98 -94.00 78.33
N LYS A 8 -77.43 -94.70 77.28
CA LYS A 8 -76.74 -94.80 75.99
C LYS A 8 -77.08 -93.60 75.09
N GLU A 9 -78.34 -93.15 75.12
CA GLU A 9 -78.80 -91.95 74.41
C GLU A 9 -78.20 -90.66 74.99
N LEU A 10 -78.10 -90.55 76.32
CA LEU A 10 -77.48 -89.38 76.96
C LEU A 10 -76.00 -89.23 76.58
N LYS A 11 -75.26 -90.35 76.52
CA LYS A 11 -73.85 -90.38 76.12
C LYS A 11 -73.63 -89.97 74.66
N VAL A 12 -74.54 -90.36 73.76
CA VAL A 12 -74.50 -89.94 72.35
C VAL A 12 -74.84 -88.46 72.19
N LEU A 13 -75.73 -87.91 73.04
CA LEU A 13 -76.00 -86.47 73.06
C LEU A 13 -74.81 -85.67 73.60
N GLU A 14 -74.17 -86.14 74.67
CA GLU A 14 -72.94 -85.54 75.23
C GLU A 14 -71.80 -85.53 74.19
N GLU A 15 -71.55 -86.65 73.52
CA GLU A 15 -70.53 -86.73 72.44
C GLU A 15 -70.87 -85.80 71.25
N LYS A 16 -72.15 -85.63 70.91
CA LYS A 16 -72.58 -84.67 69.88
C LYS A 16 -72.42 -83.22 70.32
N CYS A 17 -72.74 -82.89 71.57
CA CYS A 17 -72.53 -81.55 72.12
C CYS A 17 -71.04 -81.22 72.16
N GLU A 18 -70.19 -82.14 72.59
CA GLU A 18 -68.73 -81.95 72.62
C GLU A 18 -68.15 -81.80 71.20
N LEU A 19 -68.67 -82.55 70.22
CA LEU A 19 -68.30 -82.38 68.81
C LEU A 19 -68.73 -81.01 68.26
N LEU A 20 -69.95 -80.56 68.56
CA LEU A 20 -70.47 -79.25 68.16
C LEU A 20 -69.69 -78.11 68.84
N GLU A 21 -69.35 -78.23 70.12
CA GLU A 21 -68.51 -77.26 70.83
C GLU A 21 -67.11 -77.16 70.21
N ASN A 22 -66.50 -78.29 69.87
CA ASN A 22 -65.21 -78.32 69.18
C ASN A 22 -65.30 -77.70 67.77
N GLN A 23 -66.34 -78.01 66.99
CA GLN A 23 -66.57 -77.39 65.68
C GLN A 23 -66.81 -75.88 65.80
N CYS A 24 -67.59 -75.44 66.78
CA CYS A 24 -67.79 -74.01 67.06
C CYS A 24 -66.47 -73.32 67.46
N LEU A 25 -65.64 -73.97 68.28
CA LEU A 25 -64.35 -73.43 68.69
C LEU A 25 -63.38 -73.31 67.51
N GLU A 26 -63.34 -74.31 66.61
CA GLU A 26 -62.57 -74.26 65.36
C GLU A 26 -63.05 -73.13 64.45
N TYR A 27 -64.36 -72.96 64.25
CA TYR A 27 -64.92 -71.87 63.47
C TYR A 27 -64.58 -70.50 64.05
N VAL A 28 -64.69 -70.34 65.38
CA VAL A 28 -64.33 -69.08 66.07
C VAL A 28 -62.84 -68.78 65.91
N ASN A 29 -61.98 -69.80 65.99
CA ASN A 29 -60.54 -69.63 65.79
C ASN A 29 -60.19 -69.29 64.33
N ALA A 30 -60.85 -69.92 63.35
CA ALA A 30 -60.69 -69.60 61.93
C ALA A 30 -61.17 -68.17 61.61
N LEU A 31 -62.29 -67.74 62.19
CA LEU A 31 -62.78 -66.36 62.07
C LEU A 31 -61.81 -65.35 62.71
N LYS A 32 -61.25 -65.66 63.88
CA LYS A 32 -60.22 -64.82 64.53
C LYS A 32 -58.97 -64.68 63.65
N GLN A 33 -58.48 -65.76 63.07
CA GLN A 33 -57.32 -65.72 62.16
C GLN A 33 -57.63 -64.91 60.89
N THR A 34 -58.83 -65.07 60.33
CA THR A 34 -59.26 -64.31 59.14
C THR A 34 -59.39 -62.82 59.44
N ASN A 35 -59.99 -62.46 60.58
CA ASN A 35 -60.08 -61.06 61.04
C ASN A 35 -58.69 -60.45 61.25
N GLN A 36 -57.76 -61.16 61.90
CA GLN A 36 -56.38 -60.69 62.06
C GLN A 36 -55.66 -60.48 60.72
N ARG A 37 -55.95 -61.30 59.70
CA ARG A 37 -55.40 -61.13 58.35
C ARG A 37 -56.00 -59.91 57.66
N LEU A 38 -57.33 -59.74 57.71
CA LEU A 38 -58.02 -58.59 57.12
C LEU A 38 -57.59 -57.28 57.78
N GLU A 39 -57.41 -57.24 59.10
CA GLU A 39 -56.89 -56.07 59.82
C GLU A 39 -55.49 -55.66 59.33
N LYS A 40 -54.61 -56.64 59.08
CA LYS A 40 -53.28 -56.38 58.51
C LYS A 40 -53.34 -55.87 57.07
N GLU A 41 -54.22 -56.42 56.23
CA GLU A 41 -54.42 -55.96 54.86
C GLU A 41 -54.98 -54.54 54.80
N ILE A 42 -55.99 -54.22 55.62
CA ILE A 42 -56.57 -52.87 55.74
C ILE A 42 -55.51 -51.87 56.22
N LEU A 43 -54.70 -52.24 57.22
CA LEU A 43 -53.62 -51.37 57.70
C LEU A 43 -52.58 -51.09 56.60
N LYS A 44 -52.20 -52.12 55.83
CA LYS A 44 -51.27 -51.97 54.71
C LYS A 44 -51.84 -51.08 53.60
N GLN A 45 -53.12 -51.24 53.27
CA GLN A 45 -53.81 -50.41 52.28
C GLN A 45 -53.85 -48.94 52.73
N LYS A 46 -54.22 -48.67 53.99
CA LYS A 46 -54.19 -47.32 54.57
C LYS A 46 -52.79 -46.69 54.54
N GLN A 47 -51.73 -47.47 54.78
CA GLN A 47 -50.35 -46.97 54.70
C GLN A 47 -49.94 -46.63 53.26
N ILE A 48 -50.34 -47.44 52.27
CA ILE A 48 -50.06 -47.18 50.85
C ILE A 48 -50.82 -45.94 50.39
N GLU A 49 -52.09 -45.82 50.73
CA GLU A 49 -52.93 -44.66 50.43
C GLU A 49 -52.34 -43.39 51.04
N ALA A 50 -51.98 -43.42 52.32
CA ALA A 50 -51.34 -42.27 52.98
C ALA A 50 -50.02 -41.87 52.31
N ARG A 51 -49.17 -42.83 51.91
CA ARG A 51 -47.93 -42.54 51.17
C ARG A 51 -48.21 -41.95 49.79
N LEU A 52 -49.21 -42.45 49.08
CA LEU A 52 -49.62 -41.95 47.77
C LEU A 52 -50.11 -40.51 47.89
N THR A 53 -51.01 -40.22 48.85
CA THR A 53 -51.50 -38.86 49.10
C THR A 53 -50.36 -37.90 49.46
N ILE A 54 -49.41 -38.30 50.30
CA ILE A 54 -48.25 -37.46 50.64
C ILE A 54 -47.38 -37.20 49.40
N SER A 55 -47.14 -38.22 48.58
CA SER A 55 -46.35 -38.09 47.35
C SER A 55 -47.03 -37.18 46.32
N GLU A 56 -48.34 -37.34 46.14
CA GLU A 56 -49.17 -36.53 45.25
C GLU A 56 -49.19 -35.05 45.69
N LEU A 57 -49.43 -34.80 46.98
CA LEU A 57 -49.37 -33.46 47.56
C LEU A 57 -47.99 -32.83 47.40
N ARG A 58 -46.92 -33.61 47.56
CA ARG A 58 -45.55 -33.13 47.37
C ARG A 58 -45.29 -32.77 45.91
N PHE A 59 -45.67 -33.63 44.97
CA PHE A 59 -45.56 -33.36 43.54
C PHE A 59 -46.32 -32.09 43.15
N ARG A 60 -47.60 -32.00 43.54
CA ARG A 60 -48.45 -30.84 43.24
C ARG A 60 -47.86 -29.55 43.78
N LYS A 61 -47.31 -29.55 45.00
CA LYS A 61 -46.64 -28.37 45.57
C LYS A 61 -45.39 -27.98 44.77
N ILE A 62 -44.55 -28.94 44.39
CA ILE A 62 -43.33 -28.65 43.61
C ILE A 62 -43.69 -28.09 42.23
N PHE A 63 -44.65 -28.73 41.55
CA PHE A 63 -45.12 -28.31 40.23
C PHE A 63 -45.76 -26.92 40.26
N GLU A 64 -46.65 -26.67 41.23
CA GLU A 64 -47.40 -25.43 41.35
C GLU A 64 -46.54 -24.22 41.74
N HIS A 65 -45.48 -24.44 42.52
CA HIS A 65 -44.55 -23.41 42.97
C HIS A 65 -43.25 -23.36 42.15
N ALA A 66 -43.18 -24.07 41.01
CA ALA A 66 -42.04 -23.96 40.12
C ALA A 66 -41.92 -22.53 39.56
N PRO A 67 -40.70 -21.99 39.44
CA PRO A 67 -40.48 -20.60 39.00
C PRO A 67 -40.69 -20.41 37.48
N PHE A 68 -40.74 -21.50 36.72
CA PHE A 68 -40.99 -21.52 35.28
C PHE A 68 -42.42 -22.01 34.99
N GLY A 69 -42.99 -21.58 33.87
CA GLY A 69 -44.27 -22.10 33.41
C GLY A 69 -44.15 -23.58 33.08
N ALA A 70 -45.08 -24.40 33.53
CA ALA A 70 -45.09 -25.82 33.24
C ALA A 70 -46.50 -26.30 32.90
N ALA A 71 -46.58 -27.16 31.89
CA ALA A 71 -47.80 -27.87 31.52
C ALA A 71 -47.50 -29.35 31.32
N ILE A 72 -48.43 -30.19 31.74
CA ILE A 72 -48.48 -31.60 31.38
C ILE A 72 -49.55 -31.76 30.32
N THR A 73 -49.21 -32.39 29.19
CA THR A 73 -50.17 -32.71 28.13
C THR A 73 -50.36 -34.22 28.01
N ASP A 74 -51.51 -34.59 27.44
CA ASP A 74 -51.73 -35.94 26.93
C ASP A 74 -50.93 -36.20 25.64
N HIS A 75 -51.10 -37.38 25.05
CA HIS A 75 -50.46 -37.77 23.78
C HIS A 75 -50.96 -37.02 22.55
N SER A 76 -52.15 -36.41 22.65
CA SER A 76 -52.72 -35.61 21.58
C SER A 76 -52.27 -34.16 21.65
N GLY A 77 -51.70 -33.71 22.79
CA GLY A 77 -51.27 -32.34 23.03
C GLY A 77 -52.27 -31.47 23.80
N ASN A 78 -53.35 -32.07 24.32
CA ASN A 78 -54.28 -31.36 25.19
C ASN A 78 -53.63 -31.17 26.56
N ILE A 79 -53.73 -29.96 27.11
CA ILE A 79 -53.17 -29.64 28.42
C ILE A 79 -54.04 -30.30 29.49
N VAL A 80 -53.43 -31.16 30.30
CA VAL A 80 -54.09 -31.88 31.40
C VAL A 80 -53.87 -31.16 32.72
N LEU A 81 -52.73 -30.49 32.87
CA LEU A 81 -52.38 -29.76 34.08
C LEU A 81 -51.47 -28.59 33.73
N ALA A 82 -51.74 -27.41 34.27
CA ALA A 82 -50.89 -26.23 34.13
C ALA A 82 -50.56 -25.66 35.51
N ASN A 83 -49.33 -25.18 35.71
CA ASN A 83 -48.94 -24.57 36.98
C ASN A 83 -49.27 -23.06 37.01
N ARG A 84 -49.21 -22.48 38.21
CA ARG A 84 -49.40 -21.04 38.43
C ARG A 84 -48.52 -20.16 37.55
N ALA A 85 -47.25 -20.51 37.37
CA ALA A 85 -46.31 -19.68 36.60
C ALA A 85 -46.72 -19.59 35.13
N LEU A 86 -47.20 -20.68 34.52
CA LEU A 86 -47.70 -20.68 33.15
C LEU A 86 -48.99 -19.86 33.01
N CYS A 87 -49.90 -20.00 33.98
CA CYS A 87 -51.12 -19.18 34.06
C CYS A 87 -50.79 -17.69 34.09
N MET A 88 -49.85 -17.29 34.94
CA MET A 88 -49.41 -15.89 35.04
C MET A 88 -48.71 -15.40 33.77
N MET A 89 -47.88 -16.24 33.14
CA MET A 89 -47.17 -15.90 31.90
C MET A 89 -48.13 -15.70 30.72
N LEU A 90 -49.11 -16.59 30.55
CA LEU A 90 -50.03 -16.53 29.40
C LEU A 90 -51.31 -15.75 29.68
N GLY A 91 -51.59 -15.42 30.94
CA GLY A 91 -52.78 -14.68 31.37
C GLY A 91 -54.05 -15.50 31.51
N TYR A 92 -54.01 -16.81 31.26
CA TYR A 92 -55.17 -17.71 31.38
C TYR A 92 -55.31 -18.25 32.80
N THR A 93 -56.53 -18.60 33.17
CA THR A 93 -56.79 -19.42 34.36
C THR A 93 -56.39 -20.88 34.10
N GLN A 94 -56.17 -21.63 35.18
CA GLN A 94 -55.82 -23.06 35.07
C GLN A 94 -56.89 -23.87 34.32
N GLN A 95 -58.17 -23.60 34.58
CA GLN A 95 -59.28 -24.31 33.92
C GLN A 95 -59.38 -24.01 32.42
N GLU A 96 -59.08 -22.77 32.02
CA GLU A 96 -59.02 -22.39 30.61
C GLU A 96 -57.87 -23.12 29.92
N LEU A 97 -56.67 -23.12 30.51
CA LEU A 97 -55.52 -23.85 29.95
C LEU A 97 -55.79 -25.35 29.85
N GLU A 98 -56.39 -25.98 30.86
CA GLU A 98 -56.75 -27.41 30.86
C GLU A 98 -57.82 -27.77 29.80
N SER A 99 -58.46 -26.77 29.19
CA SER A 99 -59.41 -26.96 28.09
C SER A 99 -58.78 -26.66 26.71
N MET A 100 -57.49 -26.34 26.66
CA MET A 100 -56.78 -25.92 25.46
C MET A 100 -55.77 -26.97 24.98
N HIS A 101 -55.47 -26.91 23.69
CA HIS A 101 -54.35 -27.61 23.09
C HIS A 101 -53.10 -26.71 23.11
N PHE A 102 -51.90 -27.27 23.23
CA PHE A 102 -50.67 -26.46 23.29
C PHE A 102 -50.47 -25.52 22.08
N SER A 103 -51.05 -25.90 20.93
CA SER A 103 -51.06 -25.08 19.71
C SER A 103 -51.84 -23.78 19.85
N ASP A 104 -52.86 -23.74 20.69
CA ASP A 104 -53.76 -22.58 20.83
C ASP A 104 -53.03 -21.39 21.46
N CYS A 105 -52.04 -21.68 22.30
CA CYS A 105 -51.15 -20.70 22.91
C CYS A 105 -49.92 -20.40 22.04
N THR A 106 -49.70 -21.12 20.94
CA THR A 106 -48.51 -20.96 20.07
C THR A 106 -48.82 -20.01 18.91
N LEU A 107 -47.89 -19.10 18.61
CA LEU A 107 -48.06 -18.18 17.48
C LEU A 107 -48.01 -18.94 16.16
N LYS A 108 -48.84 -18.53 15.18
CA LYS A 108 -49.06 -19.25 13.91
C LYS A 108 -47.75 -19.55 13.16
N GLU A 109 -46.82 -18.60 13.15
CA GLU A 109 -45.55 -18.72 12.43
C GLU A 109 -44.61 -19.76 13.05
N ASP A 110 -44.77 -20.07 14.34
CA ASP A 110 -43.92 -21.03 15.06
C ASP A 110 -44.60 -22.40 15.21
N LEU A 111 -45.88 -22.52 14.81
CA LEU A 111 -46.73 -23.69 15.04
C LEU A 111 -46.23 -24.92 14.28
N ASP A 112 -45.86 -24.79 13.00
CA ASP A 112 -45.42 -25.92 12.17
C ASP A 112 -44.18 -26.59 12.77
N THR A 113 -43.25 -25.78 13.29
CA THR A 113 -42.01 -26.27 13.91
C THR A 113 -42.30 -26.98 15.22
N ASP A 114 -43.17 -26.40 16.05
CA ASP A 114 -43.56 -26.94 17.35
C ASP A 114 -44.32 -28.27 17.21
N VAL A 115 -45.27 -28.34 16.28
CA VAL A 115 -46.04 -29.56 15.97
C VAL A 115 -45.14 -30.66 15.42
N GLU A 116 -44.18 -30.33 14.55
CA GLU A 116 -43.22 -31.31 14.03
C GLU A 116 -42.34 -31.89 15.15
N ARG A 117 -41.82 -31.05 16.04
CA ARG A 117 -41.04 -31.51 17.20
C ARG A 117 -41.88 -32.36 18.15
N PHE A 118 -43.12 -31.97 18.41
CA PHE A 118 -44.07 -32.74 19.20
C PHE A 118 -44.38 -34.11 18.55
N ARG A 119 -44.52 -34.17 17.22
CA ARG A 119 -44.70 -35.42 16.48
C ARG A 119 -43.51 -36.36 16.64
N GLN A 120 -42.28 -35.85 16.48
CA GLN A 120 -41.05 -36.63 16.69
C GLN A 120 -40.95 -37.18 18.12
N LEU A 121 -41.36 -36.39 19.12
CA LEU A 121 -41.38 -36.81 20.52
C LEU A 121 -42.39 -37.95 20.76
N THR A 122 -43.60 -37.82 20.21
CA THR A 122 -44.67 -38.81 20.38
C THR A 122 -44.44 -40.09 19.56
N SER A 123 -43.76 -40.00 18.41
CA SER A 123 -43.33 -41.16 17.62
C SER A 123 -42.17 -41.94 18.26
N GLY A 124 -41.49 -41.33 19.25
CA GLY A 124 -40.34 -41.90 19.93
C GLY A 124 -39.03 -41.76 19.13
N GLU A 125 -39.00 -40.86 18.13
CA GLU A 125 -37.77 -40.51 17.42
C GLU A 125 -36.81 -39.70 18.31
N ILE A 126 -37.37 -38.91 19.24
CA ILE A 126 -36.64 -38.13 20.24
C ILE A 126 -37.30 -38.28 21.61
N ASP A 127 -36.51 -38.18 22.68
CA ASP A 127 -37.02 -38.28 24.07
C ASP A 127 -37.32 -36.90 24.69
N HIS A 128 -36.73 -35.84 24.13
CA HIS A 128 -36.91 -34.45 24.54
C HIS A 128 -36.55 -33.49 23.39
N TYR A 129 -37.04 -32.25 23.45
CA TYR A 129 -36.60 -31.16 22.58
C TYR A 129 -36.66 -29.79 23.28
N ASN A 130 -35.82 -28.87 22.80
CA ASN A 130 -35.86 -27.47 23.20
C ASN A 130 -36.24 -26.61 21.99
N LEU A 131 -37.07 -25.59 22.21
CA LEU A 131 -37.56 -24.68 21.18
C LEU A 131 -37.79 -23.29 21.76
N GLU A 132 -37.20 -22.27 21.13
CA GLU A 132 -37.59 -20.89 21.38
C GLU A 132 -38.72 -20.52 20.41
N LYS A 133 -39.90 -20.22 20.94
CA LYS A 133 -41.07 -19.86 20.15
C LYS A 133 -41.85 -18.73 20.79
N ARG A 134 -42.73 -18.12 20.00
CA ARG A 134 -43.63 -17.08 20.47
C ARG A 134 -44.95 -17.69 20.93
N TYR A 135 -45.38 -17.23 22.09
CA TYR A 135 -46.66 -17.54 22.69
C TYR A 135 -47.61 -16.36 22.54
N ARG A 136 -48.90 -16.66 22.41
CA ARG A 136 -49.97 -15.66 22.44
C ARG A 136 -50.68 -15.73 23.78
N THR A 137 -50.72 -14.60 24.50
CA THR A 137 -51.45 -14.49 25.77
C THR A 137 -52.95 -14.36 25.55
N GLN A 138 -53.73 -14.48 26.63
CA GLN A 138 -55.18 -14.21 26.60
C GLN A 138 -55.50 -12.77 26.16
N SER A 139 -54.64 -11.80 26.47
CA SER A 139 -54.77 -10.41 26.02
C SER A 139 -54.39 -10.18 24.56
N GLY A 140 -53.84 -11.21 23.88
CA GLY A 140 -53.34 -11.12 22.51
C GLY A 140 -51.90 -10.61 22.39
N GLU A 141 -51.21 -10.36 23.51
CA GLU A 141 -49.78 -10.02 23.52
C GLU A 141 -48.93 -11.22 23.09
N VAL A 142 -47.76 -10.93 22.50
CA VAL A 142 -46.81 -11.93 22.04
C VAL A 142 -45.60 -11.96 22.98
N ILE A 143 -45.33 -13.13 23.55
CA ILE A 143 -44.23 -13.36 24.50
C ILE A 143 -43.28 -14.41 23.91
N TRP A 144 -41.97 -14.20 24.01
CA TRP A 144 -40.99 -15.23 23.65
C TRP A 144 -40.81 -16.21 24.80
N GLY A 145 -40.98 -17.51 24.54
CA GLY A 145 -40.73 -18.56 25.52
C GLY A 145 -39.65 -19.52 25.05
N SER A 146 -38.72 -19.86 25.95
CA SER A 146 -37.80 -20.98 25.81
C SER A 146 -38.48 -22.23 26.36
N LEU A 147 -39.01 -23.05 25.46
CA LEU A 147 -39.72 -24.29 25.78
C LEU A 147 -38.75 -25.46 25.81
N ALA A 148 -38.81 -26.26 26.87
CA ALA A 148 -38.18 -27.58 26.98
C ALA A 148 -39.30 -28.62 27.17
N VAL A 149 -39.37 -29.61 26.30
CA VAL A 149 -40.40 -30.66 26.34
C VAL A 149 -39.75 -32.02 26.49
N THR A 150 -40.27 -32.81 27.43
CA THR A 150 -39.77 -34.17 27.71
C THR A 150 -40.94 -35.15 27.83
N LEU A 151 -40.76 -36.35 27.28
CA LEU A 151 -41.70 -37.45 27.46
C LEU A 151 -41.49 -38.10 28.85
N ILE A 152 -42.56 -38.16 29.66
CA ILE A 152 -42.59 -38.91 30.90
C ILE A 152 -43.02 -40.36 30.58
N PRO A 153 -42.15 -41.35 30.83
CA PRO A 153 -42.46 -42.75 30.54
C PRO A 153 -43.54 -43.30 31.49
N GLY A 154 -44.52 -44.01 30.93
CA GLY A 154 -45.52 -44.80 31.65
C GLY A 154 -45.35 -46.30 31.38
N LYS A 155 -45.95 -47.18 32.21
CA LYS A 155 -45.87 -48.64 32.01
C LYS A 155 -46.71 -49.12 30.83
N ARG A 156 -47.69 -48.31 30.41
CA ARG A 156 -48.51 -48.53 29.22
C ARG A 156 -48.51 -47.26 28.35
N PRO A 157 -48.78 -47.35 27.03
CA PRO A 157 -48.85 -46.19 26.15
C PRO A 157 -49.78 -45.08 26.67
N GLU A 158 -50.92 -45.45 27.24
CA GLU A 158 -51.89 -44.54 27.85
C GLU A 158 -51.43 -43.88 29.17
N GLU A 159 -50.34 -44.37 29.78
CA GLU A 159 -49.76 -43.81 31.01
C GLU A 159 -48.60 -42.85 30.75
N ARG A 160 -48.18 -42.71 29.48
CA ARG A 160 -47.13 -41.76 29.12
C ARG A 160 -47.72 -40.35 29.10
N SER A 161 -46.98 -39.39 29.63
CA SER A 161 -47.40 -37.98 29.68
C SER A 161 -46.28 -37.11 29.11
N ILE A 162 -46.58 -35.89 28.68
CA ILE A 162 -45.57 -34.99 28.14
C ILE A 162 -45.47 -33.78 29.05
N LEU A 163 -44.28 -33.47 29.53
CA LEU A 163 -44.02 -32.29 30.36
C LEU A 163 -43.34 -31.22 29.52
N GLY A 164 -44.04 -30.10 29.33
CA GLY A 164 -43.48 -28.87 28.77
C GLY A 164 -43.14 -27.89 29.90
N MET A 165 -41.93 -27.35 29.87
CA MET A 165 -41.45 -26.29 30.76
C MET A 165 -41.05 -25.09 29.92
N VAL A 166 -41.56 -23.90 30.24
CA VAL A 166 -41.34 -22.67 29.48
C VAL A 166 -40.84 -21.56 30.40
N GLU A 167 -39.77 -20.91 29.95
CA GLU A 167 -39.22 -19.69 30.53
C GLU A 167 -39.50 -18.50 29.61
N ASP A 168 -40.00 -17.38 30.16
CA ASP A 168 -40.14 -16.13 29.41
C ASP A 168 -38.76 -15.51 29.14
N ILE A 169 -38.41 -15.41 27.87
CA ILE A 169 -37.13 -14.88 27.37
C ILE A 169 -37.33 -13.58 26.57
N SER A 170 -38.47 -12.91 26.72
CA SER A 170 -38.82 -11.70 25.96
C SER A 170 -37.82 -10.57 26.16
N ASP A 171 -37.38 -10.33 27.41
CA ASP A 171 -36.37 -9.31 27.69
C ASP A 171 -35.02 -9.65 27.08
N ARG A 172 -34.62 -10.93 27.12
CA ARG A 172 -33.40 -11.41 26.46
C ARG A 172 -33.46 -11.14 24.94
N LYS A 173 -34.59 -11.44 24.29
CA LYS A 173 -34.79 -11.19 22.85
C LYS A 173 -34.79 -9.70 22.51
N ARG A 174 -35.39 -8.84 23.35
CA ARG A 174 -35.35 -7.37 23.17
C ARG A 174 -33.93 -6.83 23.27
N ILE A 175 -33.12 -7.32 24.20
CA ILE A 175 -31.71 -6.93 24.36
C ILE A 175 -30.89 -7.41 23.15
N GLU A 176 -31.07 -8.66 22.74
CA GLU A 176 -30.39 -9.23 21.57
C GLU A 176 -30.63 -8.40 20.31
N GLN A 177 -31.89 -8.00 20.06
CA GLN A 177 -32.19 -7.11 18.92
C GLN A 177 -31.55 -5.73 19.03
N LYS A 178 -31.52 -5.12 20.23
CA LYS A 178 -30.83 -3.84 20.44
C LYS A 178 -29.32 -3.94 20.20
N ILE A 179 -28.71 -5.07 20.57
CA ILE A 179 -27.28 -5.32 20.32
C ILE A 179 -27.02 -5.44 18.82
N ILE A 180 -27.84 -6.19 18.09
CA ILE A 180 -27.72 -6.33 16.64
C ILE A 180 -27.84 -4.96 15.97
N GLN A 181 -28.87 -4.18 16.30
CA GLN A 181 -29.05 -2.85 15.75
C GLN A 181 -27.85 -1.93 16.04
N SER A 182 -27.39 -1.90 17.29
CA SER A 182 -26.23 -1.08 17.69
C SER A 182 -24.94 -1.49 16.96
N ARG A 183 -24.73 -2.80 16.74
CA ARG A 183 -23.59 -3.29 15.96
C ARG A 183 -23.67 -2.80 14.52
N ASP A 184 -24.82 -2.95 13.89
CA ASP A 184 -25.00 -2.56 12.48
C ASP A 184 -24.81 -1.04 12.31
N ASP A 185 -25.35 -0.22 13.22
CA ASP A 185 -25.13 1.24 13.26
C ASP A 185 -23.63 1.59 13.43
N LEU A 186 -22.90 0.85 14.28
CA LEU A 186 -21.46 1.04 14.49
C LEU A 186 -20.64 0.66 13.25
N GLU A 187 -21.01 -0.41 12.55
CA GLU A 187 -20.34 -0.83 11.32
C GLU A 187 -20.43 0.25 10.23
N ASP A 188 -21.59 0.88 10.07
CA ASP A 188 -21.79 1.99 9.13
C ASP A 188 -20.92 3.21 9.48
N ILE A 189 -20.87 3.60 10.77
CA ILE A 189 -20.03 4.70 11.25
C ILE A 189 -18.54 4.41 11.00
N VAL A 190 -18.09 3.18 11.30
CA VAL A 190 -16.70 2.77 11.08
C VAL A 190 -16.36 2.81 9.58
N ALA A 191 -17.26 2.36 8.71
CA ALA A 191 -17.06 2.40 7.26
C ALA A 191 -16.96 3.83 6.72
N GLU A 192 -17.77 4.76 7.24
CA GLU A 192 -17.69 6.19 6.89
C GLU A 192 -16.38 6.83 7.36
N ARG A 193 -16.02 6.65 8.64
CA ARG A 193 -14.77 7.20 9.21
C ARG A 193 -13.52 6.64 8.56
N THR A 194 -13.53 5.36 8.19
CA THR A 194 -12.40 4.74 7.49
C THR A 194 -12.17 5.39 6.12
N ARG A 195 -13.25 5.70 5.37
CA ARG A 195 -13.15 6.42 4.09
C ARG A 195 -12.58 7.84 4.27
N GLU A 196 -13.02 8.55 5.30
CA GLU A 196 -12.51 9.89 5.63
C GLU A 196 -11.01 9.87 5.96
N ILE A 197 -10.57 8.94 6.81
CA ILE A 197 -9.16 8.79 7.21
C ILE A 197 -8.27 8.47 6.00
N LEU A 198 -8.70 7.58 5.11
CA LEU A 198 -7.94 7.24 3.91
C LEU A 198 -7.77 8.47 2.99
N SER A 199 -8.84 9.24 2.78
CA SER A 199 -8.77 10.47 1.99
C SER A 199 -7.82 11.51 2.61
N LEU A 200 -7.89 11.73 3.92
CA LEU A 200 -7.00 12.64 4.64
C LEU A 200 -5.53 12.19 4.56
N LYS A 201 -5.28 10.89 4.69
CA LYS A 201 -3.94 10.31 4.56
C LYS A 201 -3.35 10.55 3.17
N ASP A 202 -4.13 10.33 2.10
CA ASP A 202 -3.66 10.55 0.74
C ASP A 202 -3.34 12.03 0.48
N ARG A 203 -4.17 12.95 1.00
CA ARG A 203 -3.92 14.40 0.94
C ARG A 203 -2.64 14.79 1.69
N LEU A 204 -2.46 14.28 2.91
CA LEU A 204 -1.26 14.53 3.71
C LEU A 204 0.02 13.96 3.06
N GLN A 205 -0.08 12.84 2.35
CA GLN A 205 1.04 12.27 1.60
C GLN A 205 1.39 13.11 0.37
N ALA A 206 0.39 13.58 -0.37
CA ALA A 206 0.59 14.50 -1.49
C ALA A 206 1.23 15.81 -1.01
N GLU A 207 0.72 16.39 0.08
CA GLU A 207 1.25 17.62 0.68
C GLU A 207 2.67 17.41 1.22
N ASN A 208 2.96 16.29 1.88
CA ASN A 208 4.34 15.97 2.29
C ASN A 208 5.29 15.85 1.10
N LEU A 209 4.84 15.28 -0.01
CA LEU A 209 5.67 15.15 -1.21
C LEU A 209 5.97 16.52 -1.82
N ILE A 210 4.96 17.39 -1.89
CA ILE A 210 5.10 18.78 -2.33
C ILE A 210 6.05 19.54 -1.39
N LEU A 211 5.83 19.49 -0.08
CA LEU A 211 6.64 20.20 0.92
C LEU A 211 8.09 19.69 0.95
N LYS A 212 8.32 18.38 0.83
CA LYS A 212 9.69 17.85 0.73
C LYS A 212 10.40 18.34 -0.54
N GLN A 213 9.65 18.46 -1.63
CA GLN A 213 10.18 18.98 -2.88
C GLN A 213 10.47 20.49 -2.76
N GLU A 214 9.56 21.28 -2.19
CA GLU A 214 9.76 22.71 -1.91
C GLU A 214 10.92 22.97 -0.94
N LEU A 215 11.07 22.15 0.11
CA LEU A 215 12.16 22.28 1.08
C LEU A 215 13.52 21.97 0.43
N ALA A 216 13.59 20.91 -0.38
CA ALA A 216 14.77 20.58 -1.18
C ALA A 216 15.09 21.69 -2.20
N GLU A 217 14.07 22.37 -2.73
CA GLU A 217 14.20 23.46 -3.70
C GLU A 217 14.62 24.80 -3.07
N SER A 218 14.20 25.08 -1.83
CA SER A 218 14.55 26.29 -1.09
C SER A 218 16.05 26.37 -0.75
N GLN A 219 16.73 25.21 -0.70
CA GLN A 219 18.13 25.11 -0.25
C GLN A 219 19.18 25.14 -1.38
N SER A 220 18.83 25.07 -2.68
CA SER A 220 19.87 24.83 -3.72
C SER A 220 19.94 25.72 -4.96
N TYR A 221 18.94 26.56 -5.28
CA TYR A 221 18.92 27.22 -6.59
C TYR A 221 18.48 28.69 -6.55
N GLY A 222 19.44 29.61 -6.73
CA GLY A 222 19.21 31.06 -6.83
C GLY A 222 18.57 31.52 -8.15
N THR A 223 18.39 32.84 -8.28
CA THR A 223 17.92 33.56 -9.48
C THR A 223 18.83 33.29 -10.69
N ILE A 224 18.32 33.38 -11.93
CA ILE A 224 19.14 33.29 -13.15
C ILE A 224 20.24 34.37 -13.10
N ILE A 225 21.50 33.94 -13.22
CA ILE A 225 22.69 34.81 -13.14
C ILE A 225 23.26 35.03 -14.54
N GLY A 226 23.40 36.29 -14.92
CA GLY A 226 24.04 36.69 -16.17
C GLY A 226 23.62 38.09 -16.60
N ARG A 227 24.45 38.73 -17.41
CA ARG A 227 24.22 40.05 -18.02
C ARG A 227 24.45 40.05 -19.53
N SER A 228 24.92 38.93 -20.10
CA SER A 228 25.14 38.76 -21.52
C SER A 228 23.84 38.95 -22.32
N HIS A 229 23.99 39.32 -23.60
CA HIS A 229 22.85 39.48 -24.50
C HIS A 229 21.99 38.20 -24.62
N PRO A 230 22.57 36.99 -24.78
CA PRO A 230 21.78 35.75 -24.80
C PRO A 230 20.90 35.56 -23.56
N ILE A 231 21.41 35.86 -22.36
CA ILE A 231 20.62 35.72 -21.12
C ILE A 231 19.51 36.77 -21.02
N LYS A 232 19.76 38.01 -21.45
CA LYS A 232 18.72 39.04 -21.50
C LYS A 232 17.58 38.67 -22.45
N THR A 233 17.89 38.05 -23.58
CA THR A 233 16.89 37.53 -24.52
C THR A 233 16.04 36.45 -23.86
N VAL A 234 16.66 35.48 -23.17
CA VAL A 234 15.92 34.44 -22.43
C VAL A 234 15.01 35.07 -21.36
N ILE A 235 15.50 36.04 -20.58
CA ILE A 235 14.68 36.72 -19.57
C ILE A 235 13.47 37.42 -20.20
N SER A 236 13.67 38.12 -21.33
CA SER A 236 12.60 38.81 -22.05
C SER A 236 11.56 37.81 -22.60
N GLN A 237 12.01 36.66 -23.10
CA GLN A 237 11.14 35.57 -23.53
C GLN A 237 10.33 34.98 -22.37
N ILE A 238 10.96 34.79 -21.21
CA ILE A 238 10.27 34.33 -19.99
C ILE A 238 9.18 35.33 -19.59
N GLU A 239 9.47 36.64 -19.61
CA GLU A 239 8.49 37.68 -19.27
C GLU A 239 7.28 37.67 -20.19
N LEU A 240 7.49 37.41 -21.48
CA LEU A 240 6.43 37.33 -22.47
C LEU A 240 5.55 36.08 -22.27
N VAL A 241 6.16 34.91 -22.05
CA VAL A 241 5.43 33.62 -22.04
C VAL A 241 4.88 33.23 -20.68
N ALA A 242 5.52 33.64 -19.58
CA ALA A 242 5.10 33.29 -18.23
C ALA A 242 3.62 33.60 -17.91
N PRO A 243 3.03 34.76 -18.28
CA PRO A 243 1.64 35.05 -17.97
C PRO A 243 0.62 34.26 -18.81
N THR A 244 1.05 33.52 -19.83
CA THR A 244 0.20 32.71 -20.72
C THR A 244 0.13 31.25 -20.28
N ASP A 245 -0.85 30.49 -20.81
CA ASP A 245 -0.92 29.02 -20.67
C ASP A 245 -0.21 28.27 -21.82
N ALA A 246 0.56 28.97 -22.67
CA ALA A 246 1.25 28.35 -23.79
C ALA A 246 2.29 27.32 -23.33
N ASN A 247 2.40 26.22 -24.09
CA ASN A 247 3.45 25.24 -23.92
C ASN A 247 4.80 25.84 -24.29
N VAL A 248 5.81 25.60 -23.46
CA VAL A 248 7.16 26.12 -23.69
C VAL A 248 8.11 24.97 -23.94
N LEU A 249 8.89 25.04 -25.02
CA LEU A 249 9.96 24.10 -25.30
C LEU A 249 11.31 24.79 -25.10
N ILE A 250 12.04 24.36 -24.07
CA ILE A 250 13.37 24.87 -23.73
C ILE A 250 14.42 23.98 -24.41
N HIS A 251 15.18 24.56 -25.32
CA HIS A 251 16.27 23.86 -25.99
C HIS A 251 17.62 24.39 -25.51
N GLY A 252 18.55 23.48 -25.26
CA GLY A 252 19.92 23.83 -24.90
C GLY A 252 20.72 22.63 -24.42
N GLU A 253 22.05 22.74 -24.50
CA GLU A 253 22.98 21.69 -24.09
C GLU A 253 22.81 21.28 -22.63
N SER A 254 23.34 20.10 -22.27
CA SER A 254 23.36 19.66 -20.88
C SER A 254 24.16 20.64 -20.01
N GLY A 255 23.69 20.89 -18.79
CA GLY A 255 24.36 21.79 -17.85
C GLY A 255 24.20 23.29 -18.12
N THR A 256 23.34 23.72 -19.06
CA THR A 256 23.10 25.15 -19.36
C THR A 256 22.15 25.87 -18.39
N GLY A 257 21.40 25.12 -17.59
CA GLY A 257 20.43 25.67 -16.62
C GLY A 257 18.96 25.66 -17.08
N LYS A 258 18.55 24.71 -17.94
CA LYS A 258 17.16 24.57 -18.43
C LYS A 258 16.11 24.53 -17.31
N GLU A 259 16.40 23.81 -16.23
CA GLU A 259 15.51 23.73 -15.06
C GLU A 259 15.29 25.11 -14.39
N LEU A 260 16.33 25.94 -14.30
CA LEU A 260 16.20 27.29 -13.74
C LEU A 260 15.27 28.18 -14.57
N VAL A 261 15.35 28.05 -15.91
CA VAL A 261 14.46 28.75 -16.84
C VAL A 261 13.02 28.26 -16.67
N ALA A 262 12.79 26.96 -16.64
CA ALA A 262 11.46 26.39 -16.43
C ALA A 262 10.82 26.86 -15.12
N ARG A 263 11.61 26.87 -14.04
CA ARG A 263 11.17 27.35 -12.73
C ARG A 263 10.84 28.84 -12.75
N GLU A 264 11.63 29.65 -13.43
CA GLU A 264 11.38 31.08 -13.53
C GLU A 264 10.11 31.38 -14.35
N ILE A 265 9.83 30.61 -15.40
CA ILE A 265 8.56 30.67 -16.13
C ILE A 265 7.39 30.36 -15.20
N HIS A 266 7.46 29.28 -14.43
CA HIS A 266 6.42 28.91 -13.48
C HIS A 266 6.21 29.98 -12.39
N ARG A 267 7.29 30.48 -11.80
CA ARG A 267 7.27 31.50 -10.73
C ARG A 267 6.60 32.80 -11.17
N ARG A 268 6.77 33.19 -12.44
CA ARG A 268 6.16 34.39 -13.03
C ARG A 268 4.78 34.14 -13.65
N SER A 269 4.26 32.92 -13.58
CA SER A 269 2.98 32.56 -14.18
C SER A 269 1.78 32.84 -13.28
N GLN A 270 0.58 32.74 -13.85
CA GLN A 270 -0.68 32.75 -13.09
C GLN A 270 -0.80 31.55 -12.14
N ARG A 271 -0.04 30.47 -12.40
CA ARG A 271 -0.03 29.23 -11.61
C ARG A 271 1.08 29.18 -10.56
N LYS A 272 1.74 30.30 -10.25
CA LYS A 272 2.88 30.37 -9.31
C LYS A 272 2.61 29.87 -7.88
N ALA A 273 1.33 29.81 -7.47
CA ALA A 273 0.90 29.31 -6.17
C ALA A 273 0.41 27.85 -6.22
N LYS A 274 0.51 27.21 -7.38
CA LYS A 274 0.14 25.82 -7.65
C LYS A 274 1.42 24.98 -7.80
N PRO A 275 1.37 23.66 -7.61
CA PRO A 275 2.57 22.84 -7.68
C PRO A 275 3.21 22.86 -9.08
N MET A 276 4.54 22.79 -9.11
CA MET A 276 5.33 22.49 -10.29
C MET A 276 5.92 21.08 -10.16
N ILE A 277 5.33 20.11 -10.85
CA ILE A 277 5.81 18.72 -10.82
C ILE A 277 6.94 18.56 -11.85
N LYS A 278 8.11 18.13 -11.39
CA LYS A 278 9.28 17.92 -12.25
C LYS A 278 9.44 16.44 -12.56
N VAL A 279 9.72 16.14 -13.82
CA VAL A 279 9.93 14.78 -14.32
C VAL A 279 11.15 14.79 -15.22
N ASN A 280 12.21 14.08 -14.81
CA ASN A 280 13.33 13.79 -15.70
C ASN A 280 13.03 12.49 -16.45
N CYS A 281 12.70 12.62 -17.73
CA CYS A 281 12.29 11.51 -18.58
C CYS A 281 13.41 10.45 -18.69
N ALA A 282 14.68 10.86 -18.80
CA ALA A 282 15.79 9.92 -18.95
C ALA A 282 16.03 9.00 -17.74
N THR A 283 15.56 9.38 -16.56
CA THR A 283 15.73 8.58 -15.34
C THR A 283 14.70 7.46 -15.19
N ILE A 284 13.62 7.49 -15.96
CA ILE A 284 12.51 6.54 -15.81
C ILE A 284 12.75 5.31 -16.70
N PRO A 285 12.72 4.09 -16.15
CA PRO A 285 12.78 2.87 -16.97
C PRO A 285 11.60 2.80 -17.94
N LYS A 286 11.84 2.33 -19.17
CA LYS A 286 10.82 2.25 -20.23
C LYS A 286 9.54 1.56 -19.76
N ASP A 287 9.66 0.48 -19.01
CA ASP A 287 8.52 -0.31 -18.52
C ASP A 287 7.71 0.40 -17.42
N LEU A 288 8.28 1.41 -16.76
CA LEU A 288 7.63 2.16 -15.68
C LEU A 288 7.16 3.55 -16.10
N TYR A 289 7.52 4.00 -17.32
CA TYR A 289 7.16 5.32 -17.82
C TYR A 289 5.66 5.57 -17.74
N GLU A 290 4.87 4.65 -18.28
CA GLU A 290 3.42 4.82 -18.34
C GLU A 290 2.83 4.92 -16.93
N SER A 291 3.25 4.04 -16.02
CA SER A 291 2.81 4.03 -14.63
C SER A 291 3.23 5.30 -13.87
N GLU A 292 4.44 5.84 -14.10
CA GLU A 292 4.88 7.07 -13.44
C GLU A 292 4.09 8.29 -13.94
N PHE A 293 3.91 8.42 -15.26
CA PHE A 293 3.25 9.59 -15.86
C PHE A 293 1.74 9.61 -15.62
N PHE A 294 1.06 8.48 -15.87
CA PHE A 294 -0.40 8.40 -15.88
C PHE A 294 -0.98 7.75 -14.62
N GLY A 295 -0.18 7.00 -13.86
CA GLY A 295 -0.65 6.27 -12.68
C GLY A 295 -1.27 4.92 -13.04
N HIS A 296 -1.52 4.09 -12.03
CA HIS A 296 -2.09 2.74 -12.21
C HIS A 296 -3.11 2.41 -11.13
N VAL A 297 -4.04 1.53 -11.45
CA VAL A 297 -4.90 0.85 -10.46
C VAL A 297 -4.26 -0.45 -10.00
N LYS A 298 -4.65 -0.93 -8.82
CA LYS A 298 -4.24 -2.22 -8.28
C LYS A 298 -4.51 -3.33 -9.30
N GLY A 299 -3.50 -4.18 -9.55
CA GLY A 299 -3.60 -5.30 -10.48
C GLY A 299 -3.31 -4.97 -11.96
N ALA A 300 -2.96 -3.72 -12.29
CA ALA A 300 -2.67 -3.33 -13.68
C ALA A 300 -1.46 -4.05 -14.30
N PHE A 301 -0.46 -4.44 -13.50
CA PHE A 301 0.70 -5.21 -13.93
C PHE A 301 1.29 -6.00 -12.75
N THR A 302 2.24 -6.91 -13.03
CA THR A 302 2.96 -7.67 -12.00
C THR A 302 3.75 -6.74 -11.08
N GLY A 303 3.27 -6.54 -9.85
CA GLY A 303 3.84 -5.60 -8.87
C GLY A 303 2.94 -4.42 -8.51
N ALA A 304 1.80 -4.24 -9.19
CA ALA A 304 0.79 -3.23 -8.86
C ALA A 304 -0.04 -3.64 -7.61
N VAL A 305 0.59 -3.64 -6.44
CA VAL A 305 -0.03 -4.06 -5.17
C VAL A 305 -1.11 -3.08 -4.68
N LYS A 306 -0.99 -1.80 -5.06
CA LYS A 306 -1.88 -0.71 -4.67
C LYS A 306 -2.05 0.29 -5.82
N ASP A 307 -3.10 1.09 -5.75
CA ASP A 307 -3.29 2.23 -6.65
C ASP A 307 -2.19 3.27 -6.47
N ARG A 308 -1.79 3.91 -7.58
CA ARG A 308 -0.79 4.97 -7.57
C ARG A 308 -1.20 6.10 -8.52
N ILE A 309 -1.16 7.32 -7.99
CA ILE A 309 -1.39 8.56 -8.73
C ILE A 309 -0.20 8.85 -9.65
N GLY A 310 -0.48 9.25 -10.90
CA GLY A 310 0.54 9.64 -11.89
C GLY A 310 1.02 11.09 -11.75
N ARG A 311 2.12 11.43 -12.42
CA ARG A 311 2.68 12.80 -12.39
C ARG A 311 1.76 13.85 -12.99
N PHE A 312 0.97 13.51 -14.01
CA PHE A 312 0.00 14.44 -14.58
C PHE A 312 -1.11 14.80 -13.60
N GLU A 313 -1.66 13.81 -12.91
CA GLU A 313 -2.68 14.02 -11.88
C GLU A 313 -2.14 14.83 -10.70
N ALA A 314 -0.91 14.56 -10.27
CA ALA A 314 -0.24 15.35 -9.23
C ALA A 314 0.01 16.82 -9.65
N ALA A 315 0.05 17.09 -10.96
CA ALA A 315 0.26 18.42 -11.52
C ALA A 315 -1.05 19.16 -11.87
N ASP A 316 -2.22 18.59 -11.53
CA ASP A 316 -3.51 19.16 -11.90
C ASP A 316 -3.70 20.59 -11.34
N GLY A 317 -4.18 21.49 -12.21
CA GLY A 317 -4.26 22.92 -11.95
C GLY A 317 -2.90 23.63 -11.84
N GLY A 318 -1.78 22.91 -11.94
CA GLY A 318 -0.42 23.39 -11.78
C GLY A 318 0.38 23.38 -13.08
N THR A 319 1.68 23.12 -12.97
CA THR A 319 2.63 23.02 -14.09
C THR A 319 3.40 21.70 -14.02
N ILE A 320 3.63 21.06 -15.16
CA ILE A 320 4.55 19.92 -15.26
C ILE A 320 5.77 20.32 -16.08
N PHE A 321 6.95 20.03 -15.54
CA PHE A 321 8.23 20.22 -16.21
C PHE A 321 8.77 18.87 -16.65
N LEU A 322 8.90 18.69 -17.97
CA LEU A 322 9.41 17.48 -18.60
C LEU A 322 10.84 17.72 -19.07
N ASP A 323 11.82 17.34 -18.25
CA ASP A 323 13.22 17.38 -18.65
C ASP A 323 13.58 16.18 -19.51
N GLU A 324 14.41 16.41 -20.52
CA GLU A 324 14.80 15.43 -21.53
C GLU A 324 13.60 14.76 -22.25
N VAL A 325 12.61 15.57 -22.67
CA VAL A 325 11.39 15.09 -23.36
C VAL A 325 11.66 14.26 -24.62
N GLY A 326 12.85 14.40 -25.21
CA GLY A 326 13.30 13.61 -26.36
C GLY A 326 13.64 12.15 -26.05
N GLU A 327 13.65 11.75 -24.77
CA GLU A 327 13.85 10.36 -24.33
C GLU A 327 12.54 9.59 -24.17
N ILE A 328 11.39 10.24 -24.35
CA ILE A 328 10.08 9.58 -24.20
C ILE A 328 9.89 8.51 -25.30
N PRO A 329 9.57 7.26 -24.93
CA PRO A 329 9.27 6.19 -25.89
C PRO A 329 8.18 6.56 -26.90
N LEU A 330 8.36 6.17 -28.16
CA LEU A 330 7.50 6.58 -29.29
C LEU A 330 6.03 6.17 -29.11
N ASP A 331 5.78 5.01 -28.52
CA ASP A 331 4.46 4.48 -28.18
C ASP A 331 3.72 5.38 -27.17
N LEU A 332 4.44 5.94 -26.20
CA LEU A 332 3.88 6.81 -25.16
C LEU A 332 3.68 8.26 -25.61
N GLN A 333 4.34 8.68 -26.68
CA GLN A 333 4.16 10.02 -27.25
C GLN A 333 2.71 10.28 -27.68
N SER A 334 1.97 9.24 -28.10
CA SER A 334 0.54 9.33 -28.43
C SER A 334 -0.34 9.70 -27.23
N LYS A 335 -0.06 9.14 -26.05
CA LYS A 335 -0.78 9.44 -24.80
C LYS A 335 -0.45 10.83 -24.28
N LEU A 336 0.82 11.23 -24.39
CA LEU A 336 1.24 12.59 -24.08
C LEU A 336 0.53 13.61 -24.97
N LEU A 337 0.42 13.33 -26.27
CA LEU A 337 -0.32 14.17 -27.21
C LEU A 337 -1.79 14.34 -26.82
N ARG A 338 -2.47 13.26 -26.39
CA ARG A 338 -3.86 13.31 -25.94
C ARG A 338 -4.04 14.26 -24.75
N ILE A 339 -3.14 14.22 -23.78
CA ILE A 339 -3.15 15.20 -22.67
C ILE A 339 -2.95 16.63 -23.17
N LEU A 340 -1.99 16.85 -24.08
CA LEU A 340 -1.68 18.18 -24.64
C LEU A 340 -2.82 18.78 -25.48
N GLN A 341 -3.67 17.94 -26.08
CA GLN A 341 -4.75 18.37 -26.96
C GLN A 341 -6.09 18.47 -26.23
N GLU A 342 -6.45 17.42 -25.49
CA GLU A 342 -7.77 17.24 -24.90
C GLU A 342 -7.79 17.45 -23.38
N GLY A 343 -6.61 17.43 -22.73
CA GLY A 343 -6.51 17.39 -21.27
C GLY A 343 -7.01 16.08 -20.68
N GLU A 344 -7.00 14.99 -21.46
CA GLU A 344 -7.57 13.70 -21.09
C GLU A 344 -6.51 12.59 -21.03
N TYR A 345 -6.64 11.69 -20.05
CA TYR A 345 -5.79 10.50 -19.91
C TYR A 345 -6.53 9.35 -19.21
N GLU A 346 -5.95 8.16 -19.27
CA GLU A 346 -6.42 6.94 -18.60
C GLU A 346 -5.28 6.38 -17.75
N ARG A 347 -5.60 5.82 -16.58
CA ARG A 347 -4.62 5.10 -15.75
C ARG A 347 -4.39 3.71 -16.33
N LEU A 348 -3.22 3.13 -16.10
CA LEU A 348 -2.98 1.73 -16.48
C LEU A 348 -3.96 0.82 -15.74
N GLY A 349 -4.63 -0.06 -16.49
CA GLY A 349 -5.62 -1.00 -15.98
C GLY A 349 -7.00 -0.38 -15.72
N GLU A 350 -7.24 0.88 -16.11
CA GLU A 350 -8.52 1.57 -15.95
C GLU A 350 -9.00 2.11 -17.32
N GLU A 351 -10.22 1.78 -17.75
CA GLU A 351 -10.82 2.34 -18.99
C GLU A 351 -11.47 3.72 -18.76
N LYS A 352 -11.43 4.23 -17.54
CA LYS A 352 -12.05 5.50 -17.18
C LYS A 352 -11.17 6.65 -17.63
N THR A 353 -11.66 7.43 -18.59
CA THR A 353 -11.05 8.69 -18.99
C THR A 353 -11.15 9.73 -17.88
N ARG A 354 -10.03 10.39 -17.59
CA ARG A 354 -9.86 11.44 -16.57
C ARG A 354 -9.43 12.74 -17.23
N LYS A 355 -9.89 13.86 -16.70
CA LYS A 355 -9.52 15.21 -17.16
C LYS A 355 -8.50 15.85 -16.23
N VAL A 356 -7.55 16.56 -16.82
CA VAL A 356 -6.49 17.27 -16.12
C VAL A 356 -6.20 18.60 -16.81
N ASN A 357 -5.98 19.66 -16.04
CA ASN A 357 -5.59 20.98 -16.56
C ASN A 357 -4.16 21.30 -16.11
N VAL A 358 -3.18 20.94 -16.95
CA VAL A 358 -1.75 21.13 -16.64
C VAL A 358 -1.08 22.01 -17.69
N ARG A 359 -0.31 22.99 -17.24
CA ARG A 359 0.61 23.74 -18.11
C ARG A 359 1.88 22.94 -18.31
N ILE A 360 2.33 22.79 -19.56
CA ILE A 360 3.51 21.98 -19.88
C ILE A 360 4.71 22.87 -20.23
N ILE A 361 5.83 22.61 -19.56
CA ILE A 361 7.15 23.13 -19.91
C ILE A 361 8.04 21.93 -20.22
N ALA A 362 8.51 21.80 -21.45
CA ALA A 362 9.39 20.71 -21.85
C ALA A 362 10.82 21.22 -22.05
N ALA A 363 11.82 20.38 -21.79
CA ALA A 363 13.22 20.67 -22.02
C ALA A 363 13.91 19.53 -22.75
N THR A 364 14.88 19.86 -23.61
CA THR A 364 15.71 18.86 -24.29
C THR A 364 17.05 19.44 -24.73
N ASN A 365 18.06 18.57 -24.81
CA ASN A 365 19.34 18.81 -25.46
C ASN A 365 19.39 18.28 -26.90
N LYS A 366 18.44 17.43 -27.31
CA LYS A 366 18.34 16.89 -28.67
C LYS A 366 17.70 17.89 -29.62
N GLN A 367 18.11 17.87 -30.88
CA GLN A 367 17.40 18.57 -31.95
C GLN A 367 16.17 17.76 -32.35
N LEU A 368 15.01 18.06 -31.77
CA LEU A 368 13.78 17.27 -31.99
C LEU A 368 13.38 17.16 -33.46
N LEU A 369 13.63 18.19 -34.28
CA LEU A 369 13.40 18.13 -35.72
C LEU A 369 14.20 17.00 -36.41
N ASN A 370 15.40 16.69 -35.94
CA ASN A 370 16.18 15.56 -36.46
C ASN A 370 15.63 14.22 -35.95
N GLU A 371 15.12 14.18 -34.72
CA GLU A 371 14.46 12.99 -34.17
C GLU A 371 13.14 12.69 -34.90
N VAL A 372 12.41 13.72 -35.32
CA VAL A 372 11.22 13.59 -36.20
C VAL A 372 11.62 13.02 -37.55
N LYS A 373 12.64 13.59 -38.21
CA LYS A 373 13.16 13.04 -39.49
C LYS A 373 13.64 11.59 -39.37
N ALA A 374 14.10 11.20 -38.19
CA ALA A 374 14.56 9.85 -37.90
C ALA A 374 13.44 8.91 -37.40
N ASN A 375 12.16 9.34 -37.41
CA ASN A 375 11.00 8.59 -36.90
C ASN A 375 11.11 8.14 -35.43
N ARG A 376 11.90 8.86 -34.61
CA ARG A 376 12.03 8.61 -33.17
C ARG A 376 11.19 9.57 -32.33
N PHE A 377 10.65 10.61 -32.95
CA PHE A 377 9.74 11.55 -32.33
C PHE A 377 8.59 11.87 -33.28
N ARG A 378 7.37 11.98 -32.78
CA ARG A 378 6.20 12.27 -33.62
C ARG A 378 6.14 13.76 -33.99
N ASP A 379 5.80 14.02 -35.25
CA ASP A 379 5.72 15.38 -35.79
C ASP A 379 4.58 16.19 -35.14
N ASP A 380 3.43 15.55 -34.92
CA ASP A 380 2.26 16.15 -34.26
C ASP A 380 2.55 16.61 -32.82
N LEU A 381 3.24 15.79 -32.05
CA LEU A 381 3.70 16.10 -30.69
C LEU A 381 4.72 17.23 -30.69
N PHE A 382 5.66 17.22 -31.66
CA PHE A 382 6.67 18.28 -31.77
C PHE A 382 6.02 19.65 -31.92
N TYR A 383 5.09 19.83 -32.87
CA TYR A 383 4.42 21.12 -33.07
C TYR A 383 3.58 21.54 -31.86
N ARG A 384 3.02 20.59 -31.10
CA ARG A 384 2.21 20.91 -29.91
C ARG A 384 3.05 21.28 -28.69
N LEU A 385 4.27 20.77 -28.59
CA LEU A 385 5.24 21.17 -27.56
C LEU A 385 5.96 22.47 -27.94
N ASN A 386 6.31 22.63 -29.22
CA ASN A 386 7.08 23.75 -29.75
C ASN A 386 6.23 25.00 -30.05
N VAL A 387 5.25 25.29 -29.19
CA VAL A 387 4.39 26.49 -29.33
C VAL A 387 5.21 27.76 -29.05
N PHE A 388 6.04 27.71 -28.00
CA PHE A 388 6.95 28.80 -27.66
C PHE A 388 8.37 28.26 -27.39
N PRO A 389 9.28 28.31 -28.38
CA PRO A 389 10.66 27.87 -28.19
C PRO A 389 11.49 28.88 -27.39
N VAL A 390 12.27 28.38 -26.43
CA VAL A 390 13.27 29.15 -25.67
C VAL A 390 14.63 28.49 -25.84
N GLN A 391 15.54 29.18 -26.52
CA GLN A 391 16.91 28.70 -26.77
C GLN A 391 17.85 29.20 -25.68
N ILE A 392 18.54 28.30 -24.99
CA ILE A 392 19.59 28.65 -24.03
C ILE A 392 20.96 28.46 -24.67
N ALA A 393 21.71 29.54 -24.76
CA ALA A 393 23.06 29.52 -25.30
C ALA A 393 24.04 28.76 -24.37
N PRO A 394 24.96 27.96 -24.95
CA PRO A 394 26.02 27.31 -24.20
C PRO A 394 26.97 28.35 -23.59
N LEU A 395 27.70 27.97 -22.54
CA LEU A 395 28.54 28.87 -21.76
C LEU A 395 29.64 29.54 -22.59
N ARG A 396 30.19 28.84 -23.59
CA ARG A 396 31.15 29.38 -24.57
C ARG A 396 30.63 30.56 -25.40
N GLU A 397 29.32 30.71 -25.57
CA GLU A 397 28.69 31.82 -26.29
C GLU A 397 28.33 32.99 -25.36
N ARG A 398 28.48 32.81 -24.04
CA ARG A 398 28.19 33.83 -23.01
C ARG A 398 29.35 33.97 -22.01
N LYS A 399 30.58 34.12 -22.53
CA LYS A 399 31.81 34.21 -21.72
C LYS A 399 31.82 35.37 -20.72
N ASP A 400 31.05 36.43 -20.97
CA ASP A 400 30.88 37.57 -20.06
C ASP A 400 30.18 37.21 -18.74
N ASP A 401 29.41 36.12 -18.72
CA ASP A 401 28.68 35.67 -17.53
C ASP A 401 29.56 34.78 -16.63
N ILE A 402 30.66 34.22 -17.16
CA ILE A 402 31.53 33.27 -16.44
C ILE A 402 32.07 33.89 -15.15
N GLN A 403 32.47 35.16 -15.17
CA GLN A 403 32.97 35.84 -13.97
C GLN A 403 31.91 35.92 -12.86
N MET A 404 30.67 36.29 -13.22
CA MET A 404 29.58 36.41 -12.26
C MET A 404 29.14 35.05 -11.72
N LEU A 405 29.07 34.05 -12.59
CA LEU A 405 28.78 32.66 -12.21
C LEU A 405 29.87 32.13 -11.25
N ALA A 406 31.14 32.35 -11.57
CA ALA A 406 32.25 31.89 -10.74
C ALA A 406 32.22 32.53 -9.36
N ALA A 407 32.02 33.85 -9.28
CA ALA A 407 31.90 34.55 -8.00
C ALA A 407 30.72 34.02 -7.16
N HIS A 408 29.58 33.74 -7.80
CA HIS A 408 28.43 33.15 -7.13
C HIS A 408 28.71 31.75 -6.58
N PHE A 409 29.31 30.86 -7.40
CA PHE A 409 29.62 29.50 -6.95
C PHE A 409 30.64 29.49 -5.84
N ILE A 410 31.63 30.38 -5.87
CA ILE A 410 32.60 30.49 -4.77
C ILE A 410 31.89 30.87 -3.47
N ASP A 411 31.07 31.92 -3.45
CA ASP A 411 30.33 32.32 -2.24
C ASP A 411 29.42 31.19 -1.72
N LYS A 412 28.67 30.55 -2.64
CA LYS A 412 27.77 29.43 -2.32
C LYS A 412 28.51 28.22 -1.74
N LEU A 413 29.58 27.79 -2.39
CA LEU A 413 30.33 26.58 -2.04
C LEU A 413 31.20 26.81 -0.80
N SER A 414 31.78 27.99 -0.63
CA SER A 414 32.54 28.35 0.57
C SER A 414 31.67 28.33 1.82
N LYS A 415 30.43 28.85 1.76
CA LYS A 415 29.46 28.73 2.86
C LYS A 415 29.10 27.29 3.15
N LYS A 416 28.88 26.47 2.12
CA LYS A 416 28.51 25.05 2.26
C LYS A 416 29.64 24.21 2.86
N LEU A 417 30.89 24.48 2.48
CA LEU A 417 32.09 23.76 2.96
C LEU A 417 32.65 24.35 4.26
N ASN A 418 32.06 25.43 4.78
CA ASN A 418 32.51 26.17 5.96
C ASN A 418 34.00 26.60 5.85
N VAL A 419 34.38 27.13 4.68
CA VAL A 419 35.73 27.65 4.41
C VAL A 419 35.67 29.13 4.06
N SER A 420 36.78 29.85 4.29
CA SER A 420 36.92 31.24 3.85
C SER A 420 36.73 31.34 2.33
N SER A 421 35.98 32.34 1.87
CA SER A 421 35.74 32.58 0.44
C SER A 421 37.02 33.03 -0.26
N PRO A 422 37.66 32.22 -1.11
CA PRO A 422 38.84 32.64 -1.84
C PRO A 422 38.47 33.73 -2.86
N GLN A 423 39.41 34.63 -3.15
CA GLN A 423 39.18 35.68 -4.15
C GLN A 423 39.54 35.20 -5.56
N LEU A 424 38.71 35.58 -6.53
CA LEU A 424 39.01 35.42 -7.95
C LEU A 424 40.04 36.47 -8.39
N THR A 425 41.23 36.01 -8.83
CA THR A 425 42.19 36.91 -9.47
C THR A 425 41.83 37.12 -10.95
N GLN A 426 42.38 38.18 -11.56
CA GLN A 426 42.19 38.43 -12.99
C GLN A 426 42.72 37.29 -13.87
N ALA A 427 43.79 36.60 -13.42
CA ALA A 427 44.33 35.43 -14.11
C ALA A 427 43.32 34.27 -14.08
N ASN A 428 42.70 34.00 -12.92
CA ASN A 428 41.65 32.98 -12.81
C ASN A 428 40.48 33.27 -13.76
N ILE A 429 40.03 34.52 -13.85
CA ILE A 429 38.93 34.90 -14.75
C ILE A 429 39.32 34.63 -16.20
N PHE A 430 40.55 34.99 -16.59
CA PHE A 430 41.04 34.74 -17.94
C PHE A 430 41.09 33.23 -18.26
N ASP A 431 41.62 32.42 -17.35
CA ASP A 431 41.68 30.97 -17.51
C ASP A 431 40.27 30.37 -17.67
N LEU A 432 39.34 30.78 -16.81
CA LEU A 432 37.94 30.34 -16.89
C LEU A 432 37.26 30.79 -18.19
N GLN A 433 37.54 31.98 -18.72
CA GLN A 433 36.98 32.45 -20.00
C GLN A 433 37.65 31.81 -21.22
N SER A 434 38.86 31.29 -21.07
CA SER A 434 39.61 30.67 -22.17
C SER A 434 39.09 29.29 -22.53
N TYR A 435 38.46 28.59 -21.57
CA TYR A 435 37.88 27.27 -21.75
C TYR A 435 36.47 27.33 -22.36
N ASP A 436 36.11 26.30 -23.13
CA ASP A 436 34.84 26.24 -23.85
C ASP A 436 33.70 25.57 -23.06
N TRP A 437 34.00 24.93 -21.93
CA TRP A 437 33.01 24.36 -21.01
C TRP A 437 31.99 23.43 -21.71
N PRO A 438 32.40 22.26 -22.23
CA PRO A 438 31.48 21.29 -22.85
C PRO A 438 30.36 20.83 -21.91
N GLY A 439 30.58 20.80 -20.60
CA GLY A 439 29.55 20.55 -19.57
C GLY A 439 28.88 21.81 -19.02
N ASN A 440 29.09 22.96 -19.67
CA ASN A 440 28.47 24.26 -19.39
C ASN A 440 28.60 24.67 -17.91
N VAL A 441 27.53 25.19 -17.31
CA VAL A 441 27.51 25.73 -15.95
C VAL A 441 27.75 24.63 -14.91
N ARG A 442 27.33 23.38 -15.20
CA ARG A 442 27.54 22.24 -14.31
C ARG A 442 29.02 21.89 -14.17
N GLU A 443 29.74 21.91 -15.29
CA GLU A 443 31.20 21.69 -15.28
C GLU A 443 31.93 22.85 -14.59
N LEU A 444 31.49 24.10 -14.81
CA LEU A 444 32.03 25.27 -14.11
C LEU A 444 31.87 25.16 -12.59
N GLU A 445 30.68 24.80 -12.10
CA GLU A 445 30.42 24.59 -10.66
C GLU A 445 31.34 23.50 -10.10
N ASN A 446 31.45 22.35 -10.78
CA ASN A 446 32.32 21.24 -10.36
C ASN A 446 33.80 21.62 -10.35
N ALA A 447 34.27 22.37 -11.35
CA ALA A 447 35.65 22.82 -11.43
C ALA A 447 35.98 23.77 -10.27
N ILE A 448 35.08 24.70 -9.95
CA ILE A 448 35.23 25.62 -8.81
C ILE A 448 35.20 24.87 -7.48
N GLU A 449 34.26 23.94 -7.30
CA GLU A 449 34.18 23.11 -6.08
C GLU A 449 35.48 22.34 -5.85
N ARG A 450 36.00 21.70 -6.90
CA ARG A 450 37.28 20.99 -6.84
C ARG A 450 38.42 21.91 -6.43
N GLU A 451 38.53 23.10 -7.03
CA GLU A 451 39.59 24.04 -6.67
C GLU A 451 39.43 24.59 -5.24
N ILE A 452 38.22 24.80 -4.74
CA ILE A 452 37.99 25.20 -3.34
C ILE A 452 38.47 24.11 -2.37
N ILE A 453 38.21 22.83 -2.69
CA ILE A 453 38.65 21.69 -1.86
C ILE A 453 40.17 21.55 -1.87
N LEU A 454 40.80 21.71 -3.04
CA LEU A 454 42.26 21.58 -3.21
C LEU A 454 43.04 22.77 -2.61
N SER A 455 42.50 23.98 -2.72
CA SER A 455 43.25 25.22 -2.42
C SER A 455 43.38 25.56 -0.93
N ARG A 456 42.80 24.74 -0.01
CA ARG A 456 42.84 24.87 1.46
C ARG A 456 43.24 26.27 1.94
N THR A 457 42.38 27.25 1.65
CA THR A 457 42.38 28.65 2.10
C THR A 457 43.27 29.72 1.44
N GLU A 458 44.13 29.44 0.44
CA GLU A 458 45.07 30.50 -0.03
C GLU A 458 44.82 31.05 -1.45
N LYS A 459 44.78 30.23 -2.51
CA LYS A 459 44.56 30.73 -3.90
C LYS A 459 43.91 29.67 -4.80
N LEU A 460 42.88 30.07 -5.55
CA LEU A 460 42.33 29.24 -6.63
C LEU A 460 43.34 29.17 -7.78
N ASN A 461 43.51 27.99 -8.39
CA ASN A 461 44.36 27.82 -9.56
C ASN A 461 43.62 27.03 -10.65
N PHE A 462 43.34 27.68 -11.79
CA PHE A 462 42.67 27.05 -12.92
C PHE A 462 43.62 26.70 -14.08
N SER A 463 44.94 26.74 -13.86
CA SER A 463 45.96 26.45 -14.88
C SER A 463 45.95 25.00 -15.38
N SER A 464 45.25 24.10 -14.69
CA SER A 464 45.08 22.68 -15.04
C SER A 464 43.93 22.43 -16.02
N LEU A 465 43.11 23.45 -16.31
CA LEU A 465 42.09 23.33 -17.36
C LEU A 465 42.81 23.12 -18.71
N PRO A 466 42.43 22.11 -19.51
CA PRO A 466 43.02 21.88 -20.83
C PRO A 466 42.76 23.12 -21.67
N SER A 467 43.81 23.91 -21.85
CA SER A 467 43.75 25.17 -22.56
C SER A 467 43.63 24.84 -24.04
N ILE A 468 42.70 25.50 -24.72
CA ILE A 468 42.86 25.70 -26.16
C ILE A 468 44.15 26.50 -26.28
N GLU A 469 45.18 25.88 -26.84
CA GLU A 469 46.49 26.49 -27.08
C GLU A 469 46.29 27.85 -27.74
N ARG A 470 46.38 28.92 -26.96
CA ARG A 470 46.55 30.26 -27.54
C ARG A 470 48.02 30.42 -27.79
N THR A 471 48.36 30.31 -29.06
CA THR A 471 49.44 31.07 -29.69
C THR A 471 49.37 32.50 -29.13
N ARG A 472 50.25 32.80 -28.16
CA ARG A 472 50.48 34.17 -27.72
C ARG A 472 51.13 34.90 -28.90
N THR A 473 50.33 35.56 -29.73
CA THR A 473 50.80 36.69 -30.52
C THR A 473 51.03 37.89 -29.60
N ALA A 474 52.13 37.85 -28.87
CA ALA A 474 52.89 39.01 -28.45
C ALA A 474 54.35 38.69 -28.81
N ALA A 475 54.83 39.40 -29.82
CA ALA A 475 56.09 39.21 -30.52
C ALA A 475 57.29 38.81 -29.64
N SER A 476 57.75 37.57 -29.82
CA SER A 476 59.17 37.25 -29.86
C SER A 476 59.38 35.93 -30.60
N ILE A 477 59.73 36.08 -31.87
CA ILE A 477 60.49 35.18 -32.75
C ILE A 477 60.95 33.88 -32.08
N SER A 478 60.37 32.74 -32.48
CA SER A 478 61.10 31.55 -32.96
C SER A 478 60.13 30.39 -33.22
N VAL A 479 60.46 29.65 -34.27
CA VAL A 479 59.60 28.73 -35.00
C VAL A 479 59.93 27.29 -34.58
N ASP A 480 58.88 26.56 -34.18
CA ASP A 480 58.59 25.14 -34.41
C ASP A 480 59.56 24.02 -33.95
N SER A 481 59.04 23.11 -33.11
CA SER A 481 59.47 21.72 -32.77
C SER A 481 58.56 21.23 -31.61
N GLY A 482 57.89 20.07 -31.56
CA GLY A 482 57.68 18.95 -32.47
C GLY A 482 56.99 17.78 -31.72
N VAL A 483 55.76 17.45 -32.15
CA VAL A 483 55.22 16.10 -32.50
C VAL A 483 55.03 15.00 -31.44
N ALA A 484 53.78 14.53 -31.34
CA ALA A 484 53.37 13.12 -31.17
C ALA A 484 52.01 12.93 -31.91
N ALA A 485 51.99 12.62 -33.21
CA ALA A 485 52.15 11.31 -33.87
C ALA A 485 50.84 10.51 -33.95
N ASP A 486 50.24 10.52 -35.15
CA ASP A 486 49.36 9.48 -35.70
C ASP A 486 50.20 8.68 -36.73
N PRO A 487 50.01 7.35 -36.92
CA PRO A 487 50.97 6.52 -37.64
C PRO A 487 50.79 6.61 -39.17
N THR A 488 51.40 7.61 -39.79
CA THR A 488 51.53 7.68 -41.25
C THR A 488 52.75 6.88 -41.73
N ILE A 489 52.54 5.94 -42.66
CA ILE A 489 53.61 5.21 -43.35
C ILE A 489 54.43 6.22 -44.15
N LEU A 490 55.71 6.37 -43.82
CA LEU A 490 56.64 7.29 -44.51
C LEU A 490 57.16 6.66 -45.80
N SER A 491 57.24 7.45 -46.88
CA SER A 491 57.90 7.03 -48.13
C SER A 491 59.43 6.93 -47.96
N ALA A 492 60.10 6.22 -48.87
CA ALA A 492 61.55 6.02 -48.82
C ALA A 492 62.36 7.33 -48.86
N GLU A 493 61.85 8.37 -49.52
CA GLU A 493 62.51 9.68 -49.61
C GLU A 493 62.28 10.50 -48.32
N GLU A 494 61.08 10.42 -47.72
CA GLU A 494 60.76 11.07 -46.44
C GLU A 494 61.55 10.44 -45.30
N MET A 495 61.70 9.12 -45.29
CA MET A 495 62.51 8.41 -44.29
C MET A 495 63.98 8.85 -44.36
N LYS A 496 64.51 9.04 -45.56
CA LYS A 496 65.89 9.51 -45.79
C LYS A 496 66.08 10.96 -45.34
N GLN A 497 65.08 11.83 -45.54
CA GLN A 497 65.13 13.22 -45.06
C GLN A 497 65.00 13.30 -43.54
N PHE A 498 64.10 12.50 -42.95
CA PHE A 498 63.95 12.39 -41.51
C PHE A 498 65.25 11.89 -40.86
N GLU A 499 65.87 10.84 -41.41
CA GLU A 499 67.15 10.31 -40.95
C GLU A 499 68.28 11.34 -41.04
N ARG A 500 68.32 12.13 -42.13
CA ARG A 500 69.29 13.22 -42.30
C ARG A 500 69.09 14.31 -41.25
N ASN A 501 67.85 14.74 -41.02
CA ASN A 501 67.53 15.79 -40.06
C ASN A 501 67.80 15.34 -38.62
N ASN A 502 67.44 14.10 -38.28
CA ASN A 502 67.72 13.51 -36.98
C ASN A 502 69.24 13.42 -36.72
N THR A 503 70.01 13.01 -37.73
CA THR A 503 71.48 12.99 -37.64
C THR A 503 72.07 14.39 -37.44
N ILE A 504 71.54 15.42 -38.10
CA ILE A 504 71.99 16.82 -37.91
C ILE A 504 71.66 17.32 -36.51
N ASN A 505 70.49 16.98 -35.97
CA ASN A 505 70.06 17.40 -34.65
C ASN A 505 70.91 16.77 -33.55
N ALA A 506 71.17 15.47 -33.62
CA ALA A 506 72.11 14.79 -32.73
C ALA A 506 73.52 15.42 -32.78
N MET A 507 74.01 15.74 -33.98
CA MET A 507 75.30 16.43 -34.14
C MET A 507 75.30 17.84 -33.54
N LYS A 508 74.21 18.61 -33.64
CA LYS A 508 74.11 19.94 -33.01
C LYS A 508 74.09 19.85 -31.49
N GLN A 509 73.32 18.91 -30.94
CA GLN A 509 73.16 18.73 -29.50
C GLN A 509 74.47 18.32 -28.81
N CYS A 510 75.28 17.51 -29.49
CA CYS A 510 76.61 17.11 -29.01
C CYS A 510 77.74 18.05 -29.46
N ASN A 511 77.46 19.29 -29.88
CA ASN A 511 78.47 20.27 -30.35
C ASN A 511 79.43 19.74 -31.44
N TRP A 512 78.92 18.87 -32.31
CA TRP A 512 79.62 18.17 -33.38
C TRP A 512 80.72 17.19 -32.90
N LYS A 513 80.59 16.66 -31.67
CA LYS A 513 81.41 15.59 -31.13
C LYS A 513 80.85 14.23 -31.56
N ILE A 514 81.67 13.41 -32.23
CA ILE A 514 81.25 12.12 -32.80
C ILE A 514 81.44 10.96 -31.80
N TYR A 515 82.49 10.99 -30.96
CA TYR A 515 82.92 9.88 -30.10
C TYR A 515 82.78 10.21 -28.60
N GLY A 516 82.58 9.16 -27.77
CA GLY A 516 82.49 9.20 -26.30
C GLY A 516 81.04 9.11 -25.78
N ASP A 517 80.90 8.99 -24.46
CA ASP A 517 79.60 8.77 -23.77
C ASP A 517 78.60 9.95 -23.93
N ASP A 518 79.08 11.12 -24.37
CA ASP A 518 78.25 12.29 -24.75
C ASP A 518 78.35 12.62 -26.25
N GLY A 519 78.78 11.65 -27.07
CA GLY A 519 78.95 11.80 -28.51
C GLY A 519 77.66 11.53 -29.28
N ALA A 520 77.52 12.14 -30.46
CA ALA A 520 76.34 11.97 -31.31
C ALA A 520 76.11 10.52 -31.77
N ALA A 521 77.15 9.68 -31.78
CA ALA A 521 77.04 8.26 -32.10
C ALA A 521 76.33 7.47 -30.99
N ASP A 522 76.64 7.79 -29.72
CA ASP A 522 76.02 7.16 -28.55
C ASP A 522 74.56 7.59 -28.42
N LEU A 523 74.28 8.90 -28.61
CA LEU A 523 72.91 9.45 -28.59
C LEU A 523 72.00 8.89 -29.70
N LEU A 524 72.60 8.44 -30.82
CA LEU A 524 71.90 7.78 -31.93
C LEU A 524 71.92 6.25 -31.82
N GLY A 525 72.58 5.66 -30.81
CA GLY A 525 72.68 4.22 -30.60
C GLY A 525 73.44 3.46 -31.69
N ILE A 526 74.38 4.11 -32.40
CA ILE A 526 75.14 3.51 -33.50
C ILE A 526 76.65 3.60 -33.29
N LYS A 527 77.42 2.72 -33.94
CA LYS A 527 78.89 2.79 -33.87
C LYS A 527 79.40 4.11 -34.48
N PRO A 528 80.41 4.76 -33.89
CA PRO A 528 80.95 6.02 -34.41
C PRO A 528 81.45 5.94 -35.86
N THR A 529 82.00 4.79 -36.28
CA THR A 529 82.43 4.54 -37.67
C THR A 529 81.24 4.57 -38.64
N THR A 530 80.11 3.99 -38.25
CA THR A 530 78.85 4.01 -39.01
C THR A 530 78.27 5.41 -39.11
N LEU A 531 78.34 6.21 -38.04
CA LEU A 531 77.92 7.62 -38.07
C LEU A 531 78.75 8.45 -39.05
N ILE A 532 80.07 8.23 -39.13
CA ILE A 532 80.97 8.93 -40.06
C ILE A 532 80.64 8.61 -41.52
N GLU A 533 80.42 7.33 -41.85
CA GLU A 533 80.00 6.93 -43.20
C GLU A 533 78.63 7.49 -43.56
N ARG A 534 77.69 7.44 -42.61
CA ARG A 534 76.34 8.01 -42.72
C ARG A 534 76.37 9.53 -42.99
N MET A 535 77.24 10.27 -42.29
CA MET A 535 77.47 11.70 -42.51
C MET A 535 78.11 12.01 -43.88
N LYS A 536 79.06 11.19 -44.35
CA LYS A 536 79.66 11.34 -45.68
C LYS A 536 78.63 11.14 -46.79
N ARG A 537 77.81 10.09 -46.70
CA ARG A 537 76.76 9.76 -47.66
C ARG A 537 75.66 10.84 -47.74
N MET A 538 75.38 11.52 -46.63
CA MET A 538 74.37 12.59 -46.54
C MET A 538 74.96 14.01 -46.65
N HIS A 539 76.25 14.14 -46.97
CA HIS A 539 76.95 15.43 -47.09
C HIS A 539 76.79 16.37 -45.88
N ILE A 540 76.78 15.81 -44.66
CA ILE A 540 76.66 16.59 -43.41
C ILE A 540 78.06 17.04 -42.96
N ARG A 541 78.30 18.35 -42.89
CA ARG A 541 79.58 18.94 -42.45
C ARG A 541 79.37 19.99 -41.36
N LYS A 542 80.35 20.08 -40.45
CA LYS A 542 80.36 21.10 -39.39
C LYS A 542 80.40 22.51 -40.02
N PRO A 543 79.49 23.42 -39.65
CA PRO A 543 79.54 24.79 -40.12
C PRO A 543 80.84 25.46 -39.65
N ARG A 544 81.59 26.07 -40.58
CA ARG A 544 82.76 26.91 -40.26
C ARG A 544 82.27 28.15 -39.52
N LYS A 545 82.83 28.45 -38.33
CA LYS A 545 82.60 29.73 -37.64
C LYS A 545 83.06 30.87 -38.56
N LYS A 546 82.17 31.82 -38.87
CA LYS A 546 82.58 33.14 -39.37
C LYS A 546 83.19 33.89 -38.20
N THR A 547 84.50 34.13 -38.25
CA THR A 547 85.20 35.08 -37.39
C THR A 547 84.75 36.48 -37.81
N LEU A 548 84.22 37.26 -36.87
CA LEU A 548 84.35 38.71 -36.87
C LEU A 548 85.43 39.06 -35.86
#